data_AF-A0A2N2MUT4-F1
#
_entry.id   AF-A0A2N2MUT4-F1
#
_cell.length_a   1.000
_cell.length_b   1.000
_cell.length_c   1.000
_cell.angle_alpha   90.00
_cell.angle_beta   90.00
_cell.angle_gamma   90.00
#
_symmetry.space_group_name_H-M   'P 1'
#
loop_
_entity.id
_entity.type
_entity.pdbx_description
1 polymer ?
#
loop_
_entity_poly.entity_id
_entity_poly.type
_entity_poly.pdbx_seq_one_letter_code
_entity_poly.pdbx_strand_id
1 'polypeptide(L)'
;MTVDTGKKYHRRRSIRLAGYDYTSEGGYFVTIVTHGRLCLFGEVINGEMHVNDFGRIVHEEWFNTAKLRPNVELLEDEFVVMPNHIHGIIWIEDVTGRCSLKDNSPVGAYSHTPLRSPSHTIGAIIRGYKGAVTTKKNTIRNSKGSSIWQRNYYDHIICSEKDYENIVNYIDSNPLQWELDKENDHHQ
;
A
#
# COMPACT_ATOMS: atom_id res chain seq x y z
N MET A 1 27.08 10.02 29.80
CA MET A 1 25.82 9.34 30.13
C MET A 1 25.06 9.17 28.85
N THR A 2 25.20 8.01 28.21
CA THR A 2 24.58 7.66 26.93
C THR A 2 23.12 7.29 27.20
N VAL A 3 22.20 8.03 26.58
CA VAL A 3 20.77 7.71 26.59
C VAL A 3 20.50 6.67 25.51
N ASP A 4 20.02 5.53 25.98
CA ASP A 4 19.48 4.38 25.24
C ASP A 4 18.36 4.82 24.27
N THR A 5 18.58 4.67 22.97
CA THR A 5 17.54 4.79 21.93
C THR A 5 17.16 3.41 21.42
N GLY A 6 16.64 2.56 22.32
CA GLY A 6 15.95 1.33 21.96
C GLY A 6 14.65 1.65 21.19
N LYS A 7 14.76 1.81 19.87
CA LYS A 7 13.60 1.89 18.96
C LYS A 7 12.86 0.55 19.09
N LYS A 8 11.65 0.60 19.65
CA LYS A 8 10.81 -0.58 19.94
C LYS A 8 10.52 -1.32 18.63
N TYR A 9 11.06 -2.53 18.50
CA TYR A 9 10.69 -3.46 17.45
C TYR A 9 9.19 -3.78 17.58
N HIS A 10 8.38 -3.27 16.67
CA HIS A 10 6.96 -3.57 16.63
C HIS A 10 6.78 -5.06 16.29
N ARG A 11 5.87 -5.69 17.05
CA ARG A 11 5.60 -7.11 17.12
C ARG A 11 5.34 -7.71 15.72
N ARG A 12 6.21 -8.63 15.29
CA ARG A 12 5.95 -9.61 14.21
C ARG A 12 4.54 -10.18 14.32
N ARG A 13 3.67 -9.89 13.34
CA ARG A 13 2.47 -10.70 13.10
C ARG A 13 2.92 -11.90 12.25
N SER A 14 2.56 -13.09 12.72
CA SER A 14 2.84 -14.37 12.07
C SER A 14 2.39 -14.34 10.60
N ILE A 15 3.32 -14.31 9.65
CA ILE A 15 3.06 -14.52 8.22
C ILE A 15 2.67 -15.99 8.06
N ARG A 16 1.37 -16.26 8.10
CA ARG A 16 0.84 -17.63 8.24
C ARG A 16 0.89 -18.40 6.94
N LEU A 17 1.68 -19.49 6.97
CA LEU A 17 1.55 -20.81 6.32
C LEU A 17 1.65 -20.94 4.79
N ALA A 18 2.72 -21.64 4.38
CA ALA A 18 2.90 -22.17 3.03
C ALA A 18 1.70 -23.01 2.56
N GLY A 19 1.16 -22.66 1.38
CA GLY A 19 0.09 -23.40 0.70
C GLY A 19 -1.32 -22.77 0.73
N TYR A 20 -1.46 -21.54 1.24
CA TYR A 20 -2.75 -20.85 1.32
C TYR A 20 -3.03 -19.95 0.09
N ASP A 21 -4.29 -19.85 -0.33
CA ASP A 21 -4.74 -18.97 -1.42
C ASP A 21 -4.95 -17.53 -0.88
N TYR A 22 -3.90 -16.71 -0.96
CA TYR A 22 -3.89 -15.32 -0.48
C TYR A 22 -4.49 -14.32 -1.48
N THR A 23 -5.33 -14.77 -2.41
CA THR A 23 -5.93 -13.85 -3.40
C THR A 23 -6.84 -12.79 -2.78
N SER A 24 -7.04 -12.79 -1.45
CA SER A 24 -7.87 -11.78 -0.76
C SER A 24 -7.64 -11.57 0.76
N GLU A 25 -6.69 -12.27 1.38
CA GLU A 25 -6.29 -12.15 2.80
C GLU A 25 -4.77 -12.09 2.84
N GLY A 26 -4.18 -11.12 3.53
CA GLY A 26 -2.72 -10.99 3.64
C GLY A 26 -2.16 -9.61 3.32
N GLY A 27 -0.82 -9.54 3.23
CA GLY A 27 -0.07 -8.32 2.95
C GLY A 27 0.17 -8.12 1.46
N TYR A 28 -0.09 -6.93 0.95
CA TYR A 28 0.15 -6.53 -0.43
C TYR A 28 1.12 -5.37 -0.45
N PHE A 29 2.29 -5.57 -1.02
CA PHE A 29 3.17 -4.47 -1.39
C PHE A 29 2.64 -3.81 -2.65
N VAL A 30 2.56 -2.49 -2.68
CA VAL A 30 2.11 -1.74 -3.84
C VAL A 30 3.06 -0.60 -4.19
N THR A 31 3.15 -0.30 -5.49
CA THR A 31 3.77 0.92 -6.01
C THR A 31 2.76 1.70 -6.83
N ILE A 32 2.58 2.98 -6.50
CA ILE A 32 1.66 3.87 -7.22
C ILE A 32 2.42 5.07 -7.76
N VAL A 33 2.48 5.19 -9.09
CA VAL A 33 3.31 6.17 -9.78
C VAL A 33 2.45 7.30 -10.36
N THR A 34 2.97 8.52 -10.35
CA THR A 34 2.37 9.67 -11.03
C THR A 34 2.40 9.51 -12.55
N HIS A 35 1.43 10.11 -13.22
CA HIS A 35 1.39 10.16 -14.67
C HIS A 35 2.65 10.82 -15.21
N GLY A 36 3.31 10.19 -16.19
CA GLY A 36 4.57 10.67 -16.76
C GLY A 36 5.72 10.74 -15.77
N ARG A 37 5.64 10.05 -14.61
CA ARG A 37 6.69 10.04 -13.57
C ARG A 37 7.07 11.44 -13.08
N LEU A 38 6.13 12.39 -13.13
CA LEU A 38 6.33 13.75 -12.67
C LEU A 38 6.59 13.78 -11.15
N CYS A 39 7.64 14.48 -10.74
CA CYS A 39 7.99 14.71 -9.33
C CYS A 39 7.03 15.71 -8.67
N LEU A 40 5.84 15.26 -8.33
CA LEU A 40 4.76 16.11 -7.80
C LEU A 40 4.77 16.20 -6.27
N PHE A 41 5.41 15.26 -5.58
CA PHE A 41 5.27 15.07 -4.13
C PHE A 41 6.42 15.67 -3.31
N GLY A 42 7.48 16.13 -3.98
CA GLY A 42 8.66 16.70 -3.35
C GLY A 42 9.90 16.36 -4.14
N GLU A 43 11.03 16.34 -3.46
CA GLU A 43 12.34 16.03 -4.00
C GLU A 43 13.17 15.25 -2.97
N VAL A 44 14.16 14.50 -3.42
CA VAL A 44 15.13 13.84 -2.55
C VAL A 44 16.40 14.69 -2.54
N ILE A 45 16.85 15.09 -1.35
CA ILE A 45 18.09 15.87 -1.16
C ILE A 45 18.96 15.09 -0.19
N ASN A 46 20.20 14.77 -0.59
CA ASN A 46 21.15 13.99 0.22
C ASN A 46 20.60 12.64 0.75
N GLY A 47 19.75 11.97 -0.04
CA GLY A 47 19.15 10.69 0.34
C GLY A 47 17.96 10.80 1.30
N GLU A 48 17.49 12.01 1.59
CA GLU A 48 16.30 12.25 2.39
C GLU A 48 15.16 12.77 1.52
N MET A 49 13.96 12.23 1.72
CA MET A 49 12.77 12.71 1.03
C MET A 49 12.26 14.00 1.69
N HIS A 50 12.29 15.10 0.94
CA HIS A 50 11.67 16.37 1.31
C HIS A 50 10.27 16.48 0.70
N VAL A 51 9.25 16.09 1.47
CA VAL A 51 7.85 16.15 1.03
C VAL A 51 7.34 17.60 0.96
N ASN A 52 6.66 17.92 -0.14
CA ASN A 52 5.92 19.18 -0.27
C ASN A 52 4.47 19.03 0.25
N ASP A 53 3.66 20.08 0.15
CA ASP A 53 2.26 20.04 0.60
C ASP A 53 1.43 18.95 -0.11
N PHE A 54 1.74 18.65 -1.37
CA PHE A 54 1.03 17.60 -2.09
C PHE A 54 1.48 16.19 -1.67
N GLY A 55 2.77 15.99 -1.42
CA GLY A 55 3.28 14.78 -0.77
C GLY A 55 2.67 14.54 0.60
N ARG A 56 2.42 15.61 1.37
CA ARG A 56 1.71 15.52 2.66
C ARG A 56 0.27 15.04 2.49
N ILE A 57 -0.47 15.54 1.51
CA ILE A 57 -1.82 15.06 1.19
C ILE A 57 -1.80 13.58 0.80
N VAL A 58 -0.84 13.17 -0.03
CA VAL A 58 -0.66 11.78 -0.47
C VAL A 58 -0.45 10.85 0.73
N HIS A 59 0.38 11.27 1.69
CA HIS A 59 0.60 10.56 2.95
C HIS A 59 -0.65 10.52 3.83
N GLU A 60 -1.31 11.66 4.06
CA GLU A 60 -2.51 11.74 4.90
C GLU A 60 -3.65 10.87 4.37
N GLU A 61 -3.91 10.90 3.07
CA GLU A 61 -4.97 10.10 2.45
C GLU A 61 -4.65 8.59 2.46
N TRP A 62 -3.36 8.22 2.53
CA TRP A 62 -2.96 6.81 2.67
C TRP A 62 -3.51 6.28 3.99
N PHE A 63 -3.19 6.93 5.11
CA PHE A 63 -3.67 6.50 6.42
C PHE A 63 -5.16 6.78 6.66
N ASN A 64 -5.77 7.75 5.94
CA ASN A 64 -7.24 7.88 5.93
C ASN A 64 -7.93 6.67 5.28
N THR A 65 -7.25 5.94 4.39
CA THR A 65 -7.80 4.73 3.77
C THR A 65 -8.14 3.67 4.82
N ALA A 66 -7.27 3.46 5.82
CA ALA A 66 -7.53 2.53 6.93
C ALA A 66 -8.71 2.99 7.81
N LYS A 67 -8.87 4.30 8.04
CA LYS A 67 -10.01 4.84 8.81
C LYS A 67 -11.36 4.57 8.13
N LEU A 68 -11.37 4.51 6.80
CA LEU A 68 -12.56 4.25 5.98
C LEU A 68 -12.83 2.75 5.76
N ARG A 69 -11.89 1.88 6.15
CA ARG A 69 -11.93 0.44 5.86
C ARG A 69 -11.49 -0.34 7.10
N PRO A 70 -12.44 -0.81 7.91
CA PRO A 70 -12.14 -1.54 9.15
C PRO A 70 -11.28 -2.80 8.95
N ASN A 71 -11.18 -3.29 7.72
CA ASN A 71 -10.47 -4.50 7.33
C ASN A 71 -9.08 -4.24 6.75
N VAL A 72 -8.64 -2.98 6.77
CA VAL A 72 -7.35 -2.55 6.22
C VAL A 72 -6.49 -2.02 7.36
N GLU A 73 -5.31 -2.59 7.52
CA GLU A 73 -4.27 -2.09 8.42
C GLU A 73 -3.10 -1.55 7.59
N LEU A 74 -2.59 -0.38 8.00
CA LEU A 74 -1.47 0.32 7.37
C LEU A 74 -0.52 0.75 8.49
N LEU A 75 0.77 0.47 8.32
CA LEU A 75 1.82 0.82 9.28
C LEU A 75 2.67 1.98 8.75
N GLU A 76 3.13 2.85 9.65
CA GLU A 76 3.92 4.03 9.27
C GLU A 76 5.31 3.68 8.75
N ASP A 77 5.93 2.62 9.27
CA ASP A 77 7.23 2.11 8.85
C ASP A 77 7.19 1.23 7.59
N GLU A 78 5.99 0.98 7.05
CA GLU A 78 5.77 0.20 5.83
C GLU A 78 5.25 1.07 4.67
N PHE A 79 5.52 2.38 4.73
CA PHE A 79 5.06 3.34 3.74
C PHE A 79 6.11 4.42 3.50
N VAL A 80 6.33 4.76 2.23
CA VAL A 80 7.19 5.88 1.84
C VAL A 80 6.59 6.64 0.67
N VAL A 81 6.65 7.97 0.77
CA VAL A 81 6.38 8.88 -0.35
C VAL A 81 7.70 9.18 -1.02
N MET A 82 7.76 9.06 -2.33
CA MET A 82 8.89 9.44 -3.18
C MET A 82 8.49 10.61 -4.08
N PRO A 83 9.41 11.29 -4.76
CA PRO A 83 9.09 12.49 -5.55
C PRO A 83 7.93 12.30 -6.54
N ASN A 84 7.87 11.13 -7.20
CA ASN A 84 6.90 10.84 -8.25
C ASN A 84 6.06 9.57 -8.01
N HIS A 85 6.21 8.90 -6.88
CA HIS A 85 5.48 7.67 -6.59
C HIS A 85 5.38 7.45 -5.09
N ILE A 86 4.67 6.40 -4.69
CA ILE A 86 4.68 5.90 -3.31
C ILE A 86 4.88 4.39 -3.33
N HIS A 87 5.43 3.90 -2.24
CA HIS A 87 5.47 2.49 -1.89
C HIS A 87 4.75 2.26 -0.57
N GLY A 88 4.02 1.16 -0.46
CA GLY A 88 3.36 0.82 0.79
C GLY A 88 2.95 -0.63 0.89
N ILE A 89 2.84 -1.14 2.11
CA ILE A 89 2.20 -2.42 2.41
C ILE A 89 0.77 -2.17 2.88
N ILE A 90 -0.17 -2.94 2.32
CA ILE A 90 -1.58 -2.96 2.72
C ILE A 90 -1.89 -4.33 3.30
N TRP A 91 -2.26 -4.39 4.57
CA TRP A 91 -2.72 -5.61 5.21
C TRP A 91 -4.25 -5.69 5.14
N ILE A 92 -4.77 -6.74 4.52
CA ILE A 92 -6.21 -6.98 4.39
C ILE A 92 -6.60 -8.15 5.29
N GLU A 93 -7.43 -7.87 6.29
CA GLU A 93 -8.03 -8.87 7.18
C GLU A 93 -9.40 -9.32 6.64
N ASP A 94 -9.79 -10.57 6.92
CA ASP A 94 -11.15 -11.05 6.64
C ASP A 94 -12.13 -10.53 7.68
N VAL A 95 -13.11 -9.73 7.24
CA VAL A 95 -14.22 -9.24 8.09
C VAL A 95 -15.31 -10.29 8.27
N THR A 96 -15.28 -11.37 7.49
CA THR A 96 -16.28 -12.42 7.55
C THR A 96 -15.83 -13.53 8.50
N GLY A 97 -16.17 -13.38 9.77
CA GLY A 97 -16.28 -14.50 10.71
C GLY A 97 -17.38 -15.51 10.33
N ARG A 98 -17.48 -15.91 9.06
CA ARG A 98 -18.38 -16.95 8.55
C ARG A 98 -17.59 -17.96 7.75
N CYS A 99 -17.00 -18.92 8.46
CA CYS A 99 -17.28 -20.34 8.24
C CYS A 99 -16.55 -21.21 9.27
N SER A 100 -17.30 -21.74 10.24
CA SER A 100 -17.09 -23.08 10.81
C SER A 100 -18.36 -23.55 11.52
N LEU A 101 -19.52 -23.45 10.85
CA LEU A 101 -20.59 -24.40 11.13
C LEU A 101 -20.35 -25.60 10.21
N LYS A 102 -20.04 -26.73 10.83
CA LYS A 102 -19.92 -28.03 10.19
C LYS A 102 -21.30 -28.46 9.68
N ASP A 103 -21.64 -28.11 8.45
CA ASP A 103 -22.79 -28.75 7.79
C ASP A 103 -22.29 -29.98 7.01
N ASN A 104 -22.57 -31.15 7.58
CA ASN A 104 -22.37 -32.47 6.98
C ASN A 104 -23.43 -32.73 5.89
N SER A 105 -23.34 -32.03 4.77
CA SER A 105 -24.20 -32.32 3.60
C SER A 105 -23.35 -32.93 2.48
N PRO A 106 -23.65 -34.15 2.00
CA PRO A 106 -22.90 -34.76 0.93
C PRO A 106 -23.41 -34.26 -0.43
N VAL A 107 -22.50 -34.29 -1.40
CA VAL A 107 -22.71 -34.26 -2.86
C VAL A 107 -22.70 -32.87 -3.55
N GLY A 108 -21.61 -32.64 -4.32
CA GLY A 108 -21.74 -32.22 -5.72
C GLY A 108 -21.35 -30.78 -6.09
N ALA A 109 -20.30 -30.70 -6.92
CA ALA A 109 -19.98 -29.64 -7.90
C ALA A 109 -19.33 -28.33 -7.42
N TYR A 110 -18.27 -28.00 -8.16
CA TYR A 110 -17.42 -26.81 -8.13
C TYR A 110 -18.14 -25.46 -7.94
N SER A 111 -17.46 -24.56 -7.23
CA SER A 111 -17.69 -23.10 -7.08
C SER A 111 -18.24 -22.65 -5.73
N HIS A 112 -17.37 -22.65 -4.73
CA HIS A 112 -17.51 -21.79 -3.55
C HIS A 112 -16.24 -20.97 -3.35
N THR A 113 -15.94 -20.06 -4.29
CA THR A 113 -15.32 -18.80 -3.88
C THR A 113 -16.45 -17.87 -3.49
N PRO A 114 -16.58 -17.46 -2.22
CA PRO A 114 -17.57 -16.47 -1.85
C PRO A 114 -17.35 -15.23 -2.72
N LEU A 115 -18.40 -14.74 -3.37
CA LEU A 115 -18.38 -13.45 -4.07
C LEU A 115 -18.05 -12.36 -3.04
N ARG A 116 -16.77 -12.02 -2.90
CA ARG A 116 -16.31 -10.92 -2.06
C ARG A 116 -16.82 -9.63 -2.68
N SER A 117 -17.46 -8.77 -1.87
CA SER A 117 -17.86 -7.44 -2.31
C SER A 117 -16.64 -6.74 -2.96
N PRO A 118 -16.79 -6.14 -4.17
CA PRO A 118 -15.69 -5.50 -4.89
C PRO A 118 -14.91 -4.48 -4.04
N SER A 119 -15.55 -3.91 -3.02
CA SER A 119 -15.00 -2.95 -2.06
C SER A 119 -13.79 -3.45 -1.26
N HIS A 120 -13.61 -4.75 -1.11
CA HIS A 120 -12.53 -5.34 -0.29
C HIS A 120 -11.31 -5.77 -1.10
N THR A 121 -11.35 -5.61 -2.42
CA THR A 121 -10.20 -5.94 -3.27
C THR A 121 -9.12 -4.86 -3.20
N ILE A 122 -7.85 -5.26 -3.37
CA ILE A 122 -6.73 -4.32 -3.49
C ILE A 122 -7.02 -3.24 -4.54
N GLY A 123 -7.59 -3.63 -5.69
CA GLY A 123 -7.96 -2.69 -6.75
C GLY A 123 -9.01 -1.65 -6.34
N ALA A 124 -9.98 -2.00 -5.50
CA ALA A 124 -10.95 -1.03 -4.99
C ALA A 124 -10.36 -0.11 -3.92
N ILE A 125 -9.44 -0.62 -3.10
CA ILE A 125 -8.67 0.18 -2.13
C ILE A 125 -7.84 1.22 -2.88
N ILE A 126 -7.02 0.79 -3.85
CA ILE A 126 -6.17 1.69 -4.64
C ILE A 126 -7.00 2.69 -5.45
N ARG A 127 -8.13 2.28 -6.04
CA ARG A 127 -9.03 3.19 -6.74
C ARG A 127 -9.59 4.27 -5.82
N GLY A 128 -10.03 3.89 -4.62
CA GLY A 128 -10.53 4.81 -3.61
C GLY A 128 -9.46 5.81 -3.19
N TYR A 129 -8.25 5.31 -2.88
CA TYR A 129 -7.09 6.13 -2.53
C TYR A 129 -6.73 7.14 -3.63
N LYS A 130 -6.53 6.69 -4.88
CA LYS A 130 -6.21 7.57 -6.01
C LYS A 130 -7.27 8.66 -6.21
N GLY A 131 -8.55 8.30 -6.05
CA GLY A 131 -9.69 9.21 -6.14
C GLY A 131 -9.72 10.25 -5.01
N ALA A 132 -9.48 9.83 -3.77
CA ALA A 132 -9.43 10.71 -2.60
C ALA A 132 -8.32 11.77 -2.74
N VAL A 133 -7.10 11.36 -3.10
CA VAL A 133 -5.98 12.30 -3.32
C VAL A 133 -6.29 13.29 -4.45
N THR A 134 -6.81 12.79 -5.58
CA THR A 134 -7.16 13.65 -6.73
C THR A 134 -8.23 14.66 -6.34
N THR A 135 -9.22 14.25 -5.54
CA THR A 135 -10.31 15.11 -5.07
C THR A 135 -9.78 16.19 -4.12
N LYS A 136 -8.98 15.81 -3.12
CA LYS A 136 -8.37 16.74 -2.16
C LYS A 136 -7.52 17.79 -2.86
N LYS A 137 -6.70 17.38 -3.84
CA LYS A 137 -5.92 18.30 -4.68
C LYS A 137 -6.80 19.31 -5.42
N ASN A 138 -7.88 18.84 -6.04
CA ASN A 138 -8.77 19.68 -6.84
C ASN A 138 -9.51 20.70 -5.97
N THR A 139 -9.92 20.33 -4.76
CA THR A 139 -10.50 21.26 -3.78
C THR A 139 -9.54 22.38 -3.41
N ILE A 140 -8.24 22.07 -3.26
CA ILE A 140 -7.22 23.07 -2.88
C ILE A 140 -6.84 23.98 -4.07
N ARG A 141 -6.78 23.45 -5.29
CA ARG A 141 -6.26 24.16 -6.47
C ARG A 141 -7.32 24.78 -7.40
N ASN A 142 -8.62 24.67 -7.09
CA ASN A 142 -9.72 25.15 -7.96
C ASN A 142 -9.58 24.73 -9.44
N SER A 143 -8.96 23.57 -9.68
CA SER A 143 -8.59 23.10 -11.02
C SER A 143 -9.40 21.85 -11.38
N LYS A 144 -9.91 21.77 -12.61
CA LYS A 144 -10.61 20.57 -13.11
C LYS A 144 -9.61 19.50 -13.57
N GLY A 145 -9.65 18.34 -12.92
CA GLY A 145 -10.18 17.14 -13.58
C GLY A 145 -9.24 16.17 -14.30
N SER A 146 -7.92 16.20 -14.08
CA SER A 146 -7.03 15.16 -14.61
C SER A 146 -6.44 14.31 -13.49
N SER A 147 -6.52 12.99 -13.63
CA SER A 147 -5.81 12.04 -12.75
C SER A 147 -4.33 12.39 -12.74
N ILE A 148 -3.76 12.50 -11.54
CA ILE A 148 -2.30 12.68 -11.39
C ILE A 148 -1.54 11.35 -11.46
N TRP A 149 -2.26 10.23 -11.49
CA TRP A 149 -1.70 8.88 -11.40
C TRP A 149 -1.63 8.23 -12.76
N GLN A 150 -0.68 7.31 -12.93
CA GLN A 150 -0.76 6.30 -13.98
C GLN A 150 -2.04 5.45 -13.82
N ARG A 151 -2.54 4.91 -14.93
CA ARG A 151 -3.79 4.13 -14.94
C ARG A 151 -3.71 2.89 -14.04
N ASN A 152 -2.59 2.17 -14.10
CA ASN A 152 -2.35 0.97 -13.30
C ASN A 152 -1.52 1.29 -12.05
N TYR A 153 -1.25 0.25 -11.26
CA TYR A 153 -0.32 0.24 -10.14
C TYR A 153 0.38 -1.12 -10.17
N TYR A 154 1.53 -1.21 -9.52
CA TYR A 154 2.19 -2.49 -9.27
C TYR A 154 1.73 -3.02 -7.92
N ASP A 155 1.49 -4.32 -7.83
CA ASP A 155 1.25 -5.03 -6.59
C ASP A 155 2.00 -6.37 -6.54
N HIS A 156 2.34 -6.78 -5.33
CA HIS A 156 3.00 -8.05 -5.03
C HIS A 156 2.47 -8.61 -3.71
N ILE A 157 2.12 -9.89 -3.71
CA ILE A 157 1.60 -10.59 -2.53
C ILE A 157 2.77 -11.02 -1.65
N ILE A 158 2.76 -10.58 -0.39
CA ILE A 158 3.78 -10.94 0.60
C ILE A 158 3.46 -12.33 1.15
N CYS A 159 4.23 -13.33 0.73
CA CYS A 159 3.95 -14.74 1.02
C CYS A 159 4.95 -15.40 1.99
N SER A 160 5.97 -14.67 2.45
CA SER A 160 6.94 -15.18 3.44
C SER A 160 7.56 -14.07 4.29
N GLU A 161 8.14 -14.44 5.43
CA GLU A 161 8.90 -13.51 6.27
C GLU A 161 10.09 -12.90 5.55
N LYS A 162 10.81 -13.70 4.76
CA LYS A 162 11.96 -13.19 4.01
C LYS A 162 11.56 -12.17 2.95
N ASP A 163 10.44 -12.41 2.28
CA ASP A 163 9.86 -11.50 1.29
C ASP A 163 9.45 -10.18 1.94
N TYR A 164 8.72 -10.26 3.07
CA TYR A 164 8.35 -9.11 3.88
C TYR A 164 9.57 -8.30 4.32
N GLU A 165 10.59 -8.94 4.91
CA GLU A 165 11.82 -8.26 5.34
C GLU A 165 12.51 -7.54 4.18
N ASN A 166 12.58 -8.16 3.00
CA ASN A 166 13.17 -7.54 1.82
C ASN A 166 12.39 -6.30 1.37
N ILE A 167 11.05 -6.36 1.41
CA ILE A 167 10.17 -5.24 1.02
C ILE A 167 10.29 -4.09 2.02
N VAL A 168 10.29 -4.37 3.32
CA VAL A 168 10.45 -3.33 4.35
C VAL A 168 11.83 -2.66 4.23
N ASN A 169 12.89 -3.45 4.05
CA ASN A 169 14.23 -2.90 3.80
C ASN A 169 14.28 -2.06 2.52
N TYR A 170 13.58 -2.48 1.47
CA TYR A 170 13.47 -1.71 0.23
C TYR A 170 12.77 -0.37 0.49
N ILE A 171 11.63 -0.37 1.20
CA ILE A 171 10.88 0.85 1.56
C ILE A 171 11.76 1.82 2.36
N ASP A 172 12.42 1.34 3.41
CA ASP A 172 13.26 2.15 4.31
C ASP A 172 14.47 2.76 3.59
N SER A 173 15.12 1.97 2.72
CA SER A 173 16.31 2.42 1.98
C SER A 173 15.98 3.21 0.70
N ASN A 174 14.72 3.30 0.29
CA ASN A 174 14.34 3.87 -1.00
C ASN A 174 14.73 5.35 -1.17
N PRO A 175 14.51 6.25 -0.19
CA PRO A 175 14.97 7.64 -0.27
C PRO A 175 16.48 7.74 -0.52
N LEU A 176 17.28 6.91 0.16
CA LEU A 176 18.73 6.88 -0.01
C LEU A 176 19.15 6.36 -1.39
N GLN A 177 18.35 5.46 -1.96
CA GLN A 177 18.59 4.81 -3.25
C GLN A 177 17.84 5.46 -4.41
N TRP A 178 17.32 6.68 -4.24
CA TRP A 178 16.50 7.35 -5.26
C TRP A 178 17.13 7.39 -6.65
N GLU A 179 18.44 7.66 -6.74
CA GLU A 179 19.19 7.67 -8.01
C GLU A 179 19.24 6.31 -8.73
N LEU A 180 19.01 5.22 -8.01
CA LEU A 180 18.98 3.85 -8.53
C LEU A 180 17.54 3.32 -8.66
N ASP A 181 16.55 4.12 -8.25
CA ASP A 181 15.16 3.71 -8.26
C ASP A 181 14.63 3.57 -9.69
N LYS A 182 13.96 2.45 -9.97
CA LYS A 182 13.43 2.13 -11.31
C LYS A 182 12.38 3.13 -11.80
N GLU A 183 11.69 3.82 -10.90
CA GLU A 183 10.70 4.85 -11.24
C GLU A 183 11.32 6.26 -11.29
N ASN A 184 12.60 6.41 -10.96
CA ASN A 184 13.39 7.62 -11.22
C ASN A 184 13.95 7.65 -12.66
N ASP A 185 13.37 6.89 -13.58
CA ASP A 185 13.83 6.88 -14.96
C ASP A 185 13.38 8.16 -15.69
N HIS A 186 14.36 8.97 -16.13
CA HIS A 186 14.16 10.17 -16.94
C HIS A 186 13.87 9.85 -18.42
N HIS A 187 13.77 8.57 -18.81
CA HIS A 187 13.66 8.13 -20.19
C HIS A 187 12.43 7.23 -20.44
N GLN A 188 11.22 7.79 -20.39
CA GLN A 188 10.04 7.19 -21.04
C GLN A 188 9.17 8.22 -21.74
#